data_AF-Q1CXE6-F1
#
_entry.id   AF-Q1CXE6-F1
#
_cell.length_a   1.000
_cell.length_b   1.000
_cell.length_c   1.000
_cell.angle_alpha   90.00
_cell.angle_beta   90.00
_cell.angle_gamma   90.00
#
_symmetry.space_group_name_H-M   'P 1'
#
loop_
_entity.id
_entity.type
_entity.pdbx_description
1 polymer ?
#
loop_
_entity_poly.entity_id
_entity_poly.type
_entity_poly.pdbx_seq_one_letter_code
_entity_poly.pdbx_strand_id
1 'polypeptide(L)'
;MGAAPRLLVAAVDGLNAWGHAAGQAHAVTNVRNPWSSPRYIPASWKTSLTPWNRSLVLATEGVAHMDKDHVWHMETLARVCQADATLLVATPFRVVALEDEAAVAEGVRWWEELTARGGEGMVVKPLDFAVRGRKGLLQPAIKSRGPEYLRIIYGPEYTAPANLERLRQRGLSTKRSLALREFALGVEGLERFARGEPLRRVHECVFGVLALESEPVDPRL
;
A
#
# COMPACT_ATOMS: atom_id res chain seq x y z
N MET A 1 -24.71 9.65 -17.92
CA MET A 1 -23.53 10.52 -17.68
C MET A 1 -22.82 9.93 -16.47
N GLY A 2 -21.66 9.30 -16.65
CA GLY A 2 -20.91 8.71 -15.53
C GLY A 2 -20.27 9.82 -14.70
N ALA A 3 -20.17 9.63 -13.39
CA ALA A 3 -19.43 10.56 -12.53
C ALA A 3 -17.96 10.67 -13.00
N ALA A 4 -17.38 11.86 -12.88
CA ALA A 4 -15.97 12.11 -13.19
C ALA A 4 -15.07 11.15 -12.40
N PRO A 5 -14.00 10.59 -13.02
CA PRO A 5 -13.15 9.62 -12.35
C PRO A 5 -12.38 10.26 -11.18
N ARG A 6 -12.53 9.66 -10.00
CA ARG A 6 -11.84 10.05 -8.77
C ARG A 6 -10.99 8.90 -8.26
N LEU A 7 -9.82 9.23 -7.71
CA LEU A 7 -8.91 8.28 -7.08
C LEU A 7 -8.75 8.61 -5.60
N LEU A 8 -8.59 7.57 -4.78
CA LEU A 8 -8.07 7.72 -3.43
C LEU A 8 -6.57 7.44 -3.43
N VAL A 9 -5.82 8.36 -2.86
CA VAL A 9 -4.37 8.26 -2.70
C VAL A 9 -4.06 8.16 -1.21
N ALA A 10 -3.48 7.04 -0.78
CA ALA A 10 -3.13 6.78 0.60
C ALA A 10 -1.61 6.73 0.79
N ALA A 11 -1.12 7.33 1.87
CA ALA A 11 0.30 7.32 2.20
C ALA A 11 0.78 5.90 2.57
N VAL A 12 1.99 5.57 2.14
CA VAL A 12 2.73 4.40 2.57
C VAL A 12 3.95 4.90 3.33
N ASP A 13 3.86 4.86 4.64
CA ASP A 13 4.96 5.22 5.52
C ASP A 13 5.40 3.98 6.30
N GLY A 14 6.47 3.34 5.84
CA GLY A 14 7.20 2.36 6.64
C GLY A 14 7.92 2.97 7.85
N LEU A 15 7.92 4.31 7.96
CA LEU A 15 8.76 5.10 8.88
C LEU A 15 8.00 6.00 9.88
N ASN A 16 6.68 6.25 9.72
CA ASN A 16 5.92 7.06 10.70
C ASN A 16 5.81 6.42 12.10
N ALA A 17 6.21 5.15 12.22
CA ALA A 17 6.46 4.49 13.50
C ALA A 17 7.51 5.20 14.36
N TRP A 18 8.42 5.97 13.77
CA TRP A 18 9.60 6.50 14.44
C TRP A 18 9.48 7.96 14.87
N GLY A 19 8.65 8.77 14.18
CA GLY A 19 8.47 10.19 14.52
C GLY A 19 7.92 10.41 15.93
N HIS A 20 7.09 9.48 16.43
CA HIS A 20 6.58 9.50 17.80
C HIS A 20 7.52 8.83 18.82
N ALA A 21 8.36 7.87 18.40
CA ALA A 21 9.27 7.13 19.29
C ALA A 21 10.63 7.83 19.48
N ALA A 22 11.02 8.74 18.59
CA ALA A 22 12.30 9.46 18.66
C ALA A 22 12.44 10.38 19.89
N GLY A 23 11.35 10.64 20.61
CA GLY A 23 11.37 11.39 21.87
C GLY A 23 11.87 10.61 23.09
N GLN A 24 12.11 9.30 23.01
CA GLN A 24 12.40 8.48 24.21
C GLN A 24 13.69 7.64 24.20
N ALA A 25 14.49 7.62 23.13
CA ALA A 25 15.69 6.79 23.06
C ALA A 25 16.99 7.60 23.18
N HIS A 26 17.26 8.14 24.37
CA HIS A 26 18.63 8.40 24.80
C HIS A 26 19.19 7.16 25.51
N ALA A 27 20.46 6.84 25.23
CA ALA A 27 21.27 5.72 25.72
C ALA A 27 21.10 4.39 24.96
N VAL A 28 22.11 3.98 24.17
CA VAL A 28 23.26 3.16 24.61
C VAL A 28 24.32 3.18 23.50
N THR A 29 25.56 3.43 23.90
CA THR A 29 26.77 3.62 23.08
C THR A 29 27.47 2.32 22.68
N ASN A 30 28.29 2.44 21.64
CA ASN A 30 29.60 1.76 21.43
C ASN A 30 29.63 0.34 20.84
N VAL A 31 29.46 0.23 19.51
CA VAL A 31 30.19 -0.74 18.66
C VAL A 31 30.57 -0.05 17.35
N ARG A 32 31.86 0.05 17.03
CA ARG A 32 32.34 0.54 15.72
C ARG A 32 32.01 -0.49 14.65
N ASN A 33 30.97 -0.22 13.85
CA ASN A 33 30.58 -1.01 12.69
C ASN A 33 30.95 -0.23 11.40
N PRO A 34 31.69 -0.81 10.44
CA PRO A 34 32.03 -0.18 9.16
C PRO A 34 30.81 0.12 8.25
N TRP A 35 29.61 -0.35 8.62
CA TRP A 35 28.33 -0.07 7.94
C TRP A 35 27.51 1.07 8.59
N SER A 36 28.14 1.90 9.42
CA SER A 36 27.54 3.07 10.09
C SER A 36 27.37 4.27 9.15
N SER A 37 26.81 4.06 7.96
CA SER A 37 26.26 5.18 7.19
C SER A 37 24.84 5.47 7.72
N PRO A 38 24.42 6.73 7.88
CA PRO A 38 23.06 7.09 8.31
C PRO A 38 21.95 6.68 7.32
N ARG A 39 22.27 5.91 6.28
CA ARG A 39 21.40 5.62 5.13
C ARG A 39 20.84 4.19 5.11
N TYR A 40 21.20 3.36 6.08
CA TYR A 40 20.76 1.96 6.11
C TYR A 40 20.45 1.50 7.53
N ILE A 41 19.16 1.36 7.84
CA ILE A 41 18.68 0.64 9.02
C ILE A 41 18.09 -0.69 8.52
N PRO A 42 18.70 -1.84 8.84
CA PRO A 42 18.14 -3.15 8.49
C PRO A 42 16.78 -3.37 9.16
N ALA A 43 15.89 -4.10 8.52
CA ALA A 43 14.59 -4.50 9.07
C ALA A 43 14.68 -5.35 10.37
N SER A 44 15.87 -5.83 10.73
CA SER A 44 16.14 -6.76 11.84
C SER A 44 16.15 -6.13 13.24
N TRP A 45 15.88 -4.82 13.39
CA TRP A 45 15.93 -4.12 14.68
C TRP A 45 14.55 -3.73 15.24
N LYS A 46 13.47 -4.34 14.73
CA LYS A 46 12.08 -4.04 15.10
C LYS A 46 11.60 -4.92 16.27
N THR A 47 11.92 -4.53 17.50
CA THR A 47 11.41 -5.20 18.73
C THR A 47 10.50 -4.31 19.60
N SER A 48 10.16 -3.10 19.14
CA SER A 48 9.06 -2.31 19.71
C SER A 48 7.76 -2.57 18.96
N LEU A 49 6.62 -2.47 19.67
CA LEU A 49 5.27 -2.47 19.07
C LEU A 49 5.22 -1.36 18.02
N THR A 50 5.38 -1.74 16.75
CA THR A 50 5.32 -0.80 15.65
C THR A 50 3.86 -0.36 15.48
N PRO A 51 3.60 0.95 15.36
CA PRO A 51 2.25 1.47 15.15
C PRO A 51 1.53 0.75 14.01
N TRP A 52 0.30 0.34 14.31
CA TRP A 52 -0.53 -0.45 13.41
C TRP A 52 -1.22 0.46 12.40
N ASN A 53 -0.89 0.31 11.12
CA ASN A 53 -1.51 1.05 10.01
C ASN A 53 -2.39 0.10 9.19
N ARG A 54 -3.71 0.36 9.15
CA ARG A 54 -4.72 -0.42 8.41
C ARG A 54 -5.41 0.50 7.41
N SER A 55 -5.74 -0.02 6.22
CA SER A 55 -6.42 0.76 5.17
C SER A 55 -7.71 0.16 4.63
N LEU A 56 -8.14 -1.01 5.15
CA LEU A 56 -9.38 -1.68 4.74
C LEU A 56 -10.05 -2.33 5.96
N VAL A 57 -11.37 -2.18 6.02
CA VAL A 57 -12.26 -3.01 6.86
C VAL A 57 -12.84 -4.06 5.93
N LEU A 58 -12.33 -5.29 5.96
CA LEU A 58 -12.67 -6.28 4.94
C LEU A 58 -14.05 -6.89 5.18
N ALA A 59 -14.33 -7.33 6.41
CA ALA A 59 -15.60 -7.95 6.77
C ALA A 59 -15.94 -7.71 8.23
N THR A 60 -17.23 -7.77 8.54
CA THR A 60 -17.82 -7.91 9.88
C THR A 60 -18.78 -9.10 9.86
N GLU A 61 -19.40 -9.42 11.00
CA GLU A 61 -20.40 -10.49 11.07
C GLU A 61 -21.45 -10.33 9.96
N GLY A 62 -21.61 -11.37 9.14
CA GLY A 62 -22.59 -11.42 8.05
C GLY A 62 -22.33 -10.51 6.85
N VAL A 63 -21.28 -9.67 6.84
CA VAL A 63 -21.10 -8.63 5.81
C VAL A 63 -19.64 -8.50 5.36
N ALA A 64 -19.45 -8.56 4.05
CA ALA A 64 -18.19 -8.25 3.38
C ALA A 64 -18.29 -6.82 2.82
N HIS A 65 -17.38 -5.91 3.17
CA HIS A 65 -17.53 -4.46 2.90
C HIS A 65 -16.93 -4.03 1.54
N MET A 66 -17.05 -4.87 0.53
CA MET A 66 -16.56 -4.60 -0.84
C MET A 66 -17.50 -3.66 -1.62
N ASP A 67 -18.68 -3.38 -1.06
CA ASP A 67 -19.64 -2.38 -1.54
C ASP A 67 -19.30 -0.95 -1.08
N LYS A 68 -18.37 -0.80 -0.14
CA LYS A 68 -17.97 0.49 0.41
C LYS A 68 -16.83 1.09 -0.40
N ASP A 69 -16.87 2.40 -0.58
CA ASP A 69 -15.76 3.11 -1.22
C ASP A 69 -14.54 3.19 -0.28
N HIS A 70 -13.39 3.56 -0.83
CA HIS A 70 -12.18 3.68 -0.03
C HIS A 70 -12.22 4.82 0.99
N VAL A 71 -13.05 5.86 0.80
CA VAL A 71 -13.18 6.95 1.80
C VAL A 71 -13.84 6.40 3.06
N TRP A 72 -14.91 5.63 2.91
CA TRP A 72 -15.57 4.96 4.02
C TRP A 72 -14.60 4.08 4.83
N HIS A 73 -13.74 3.31 4.15
CA HIS A 73 -12.74 2.50 4.84
C HIS A 73 -11.75 3.35 5.64
N MET A 74 -11.22 4.42 5.05
CA MET A 74 -10.24 5.29 5.71
C MET A 74 -10.85 6.03 6.90
N GLU A 75 -12.04 6.60 6.74
CA GLU A 75 -12.74 7.31 7.82
C GLU A 75 -13.18 6.37 8.94
N THR A 76 -13.63 5.15 8.59
CA THR A 76 -14.01 4.14 9.59
C THR A 76 -12.81 3.70 10.41
N LEU A 77 -11.67 3.45 9.77
CA LEU A 77 -10.44 3.11 10.49
C LEU A 77 -9.90 4.29 11.28
N ALA A 78 -10.02 5.51 10.78
CA ALA A 78 -9.64 6.71 11.53
C ALA A 78 -10.43 6.84 12.84
N ARG A 79 -11.74 6.51 12.84
CA ARG A 79 -12.54 6.45 14.07
C ARG A 79 -12.08 5.34 15.01
N VAL A 80 -11.73 4.16 14.49
CA VAL A 80 -11.17 3.07 15.32
C VAL A 80 -9.84 3.48 15.95
N CYS A 81 -8.97 4.17 15.21
CA CYS A 81 -7.69 4.65 15.72
C CYS A 81 -7.82 5.64 16.89
N GLN A 82 -8.96 6.33 17.02
CA GLN A 82 -9.20 7.23 18.16
C GLN A 82 -9.34 6.48 19.50
N ALA A 83 -9.61 5.17 19.48
CA ALA A 83 -9.69 4.37 20.70
C ALA A 83 -8.33 4.22 21.41
N ASP A 84 -7.22 4.23 20.66
CA ASP A 84 -5.86 4.28 21.19
C ASP A 84 -4.93 4.94 20.18
N ALA A 85 -4.82 6.26 20.25
CA ALA A 85 -3.98 7.04 19.34
C ALA A 85 -2.47 6.85 19.55
N THR A 86 -2.06 6.15 20.62
CA THR A 86 -0.64 5.83 20.86
C THR A 86 -0.21 4.58 20.09
N LEU A 87 -1.12 3.62 19.92
CA LEU A 87 -0.86 2.36 19.22
C LEU A 87 -1.40 2.35 17.78
N LEU A 88 -2.55 2.98 17.55
CA LEU A 88 -3.28 2.95 16.28
C LEU A 88 -3.10 4.28 15.54
N VAL A 89 -2.57 4.20 14.32
CA VAL A 89 -2.29 5.37 13.50
C VAL A 89 -3.16 5.34 12.26
N ALA A 90 -4.01 6.36 12.11
CA ALA A 90 -4.82 6.53 10.92
C ALA A 90 -3.94 6.81 9.70
N THR A 91 -4.24 6.17 8.57
CA THR A 91 -3.49 6.40 7.33
C THR A 91 -3.86 7.77 6.73
N PRO A 92 -2.89 8.68 6.51
CA PRO A 92 -3.15 9.89 5.75
C PRO A 92 -3.56 9.57 4.31
N PHE A 93 -4.60 10.24 3.81
CA PHE A 93 -5.07 10.07 2.43
C PHE A 93 -5.63 11.35 1.84
N ARG A 94 -5.75 11.36 0.51
CA ARG A 94 -6.42 12.41 -0.27
C ARG A 94 -7.29 11.78 -1.35
N VAL A 95 -8.37 12.47 -1.70
CA VAL A 95 -9.16 12.15 -2.89
C VAL A 95 -8.78 13.12 -4.00
N VAL A 96 -8.40 12.59 -5.16
CA VAL A 96 -7.95 13.37 -6.32
C VAL A 96 -8.98 13.21 -7.44
N ALA A 97 -9.56 14.32 -7.89
CA ALA A 97 -10.37 14.36 -9.10
C ALA A 97 -9.46 14.46 -10.32
N LEU A 98 -9.52 13.48 -11.24
CA LEU A 98 -8.56 13.42 -12.35
C LEU A 98 -8.82 14.43 -13.48
N GLU A 99 -10.03 14.98 -13.53
CA GLU A 99 -10.41 16.01 -14.50
C GLU A 99 -10.07 17.44 -14.02
N ASP A 100 -9.59 17.56 -12.79
CA ASP A 100 -9.13 18.82 -12.21
C ASP A 100 -7.59 18.84 -12.15
N GLU A 101 -6.98 19.61 -13.04
CA GLU A 101 -5.52 19.75 -13.11
C GLU A 101 -4.90 20.28 -11.81
N ALA A 102 -5.61 21.15 -11.08
CA ALA A 102 -5.13 21.67 -9.81
C ALA A 102 -5.13 20.58 -8.73
N ALA A 103 -6.18 19.76 -8.67
CA ALA A 103 -6.26 18.62 -7.76
C ALA A 103 -5.17 17.57 -8.06
N VAL A 104 -4.88 17.31 -9.34
CA VAL A 104 -3.77 16.43 -9.75
C VAL A 104 -2.43 17.01 -9.29
N ALA A 105 -2.18 18.30 -9.53
CA ALA A 105 -0.95 18.96 -9.12
C ALA A 105 -0.77 18.94 -7.58
N GLU A 106 -1.85 19.11 -6.82
CA GLU A 106 -1.85 18.95 -5.35
C GLU A 106 -1.51 17.53 -4.91
N GLY A 107 -2.07 16.52 -5.58
CA GLY A 107 -1.77 15.12 -5.31
C GLY A 107 -0.29 14.78 -5.54
N VAL A 108 0.31 15.33 -6.61
CA VAL A 108 1.73 15.18 -6.90
C VAL A 108 2.58 15.86 -5.83
N ARG A 109 2.30 17.13 -5.49
CA ARG A 109 3.05 17.85 -4.44
C ARG A 109 3.01 17.11 -3.10
N TRP A 110 1.85 16.59 -2.73
CA TRP A 110 1.70 15.82 -1.49
C TRP A 110 2.56 14.54 -1.49
N TRP A 111 2.69 13.87 -2.64
CA TRP A 111 3.58 12.71 -2.79
C TRP A 111 5.07 13.11 -2.72
N GLU A 112 5.45 14.24 -3.34
CA GLU A 112 6.81 14.78 -3.26
C GLU A 112 7.19 15.12 -1.81
N GLU A 113 6.32 15.82 -1.08
CA GLU A 113 6.50 16.12 0.34
C GLU A 113 6.61 14.86 1.20
N LEU A 114 5.72 13.89 0.97
CA LEU A 114 5.69 12.62 1.68
C LEU A 114 7.00 11.83 1.50
N THR A 115 7.51 11.79 0.27
CA THR A 115 8.73 11.04 -0.05
C THR A 115 9.99 11.79 0.35
N ALA A 116 9.99 13.13 0.32
CA ALA A 116 11.09 13.97 0.76
C ALA A 116 11.38 13.83 2.27
N ARG A 117 10.35 13.59 3.09
CA ARG A 117 10.51 13.31 4.54
C ARG A 117 10.84 11.84 4.86
N GLY A 118 11.17 11.03 3.85
CA GLY A 118 11.53 9.62 4.02
C GLY A 118 10.37 8.63 3.91
N GLY A 119 9.17 9.08 3.55
CA GLY A 119 8.05 8.18 3.25
C GLY A 119 8.37 7.26 2.06
N GLU A 120 7.80 6.05 2.07
CA GLU A 120 8.02 5.09 0.98
C GLU A 120 7.34 5.55 -0.30
N GLY A 121 6.20 6.22 -0.20
CA GLY A 121 5.41 6.72 -1.32
C GLY A 121 3.93 6.59 -1.04
N MET A 122 3.13 6.30 -2.07
CA MET A 122 1.68 6.20 -1.95
C MET A 122 1.11 4.98 -2.67
N VAL A 123 -0.09 4.56 -2.25
CA VAL A 123 -0.96 3.67 -3.02
C VAL A 123 -2.11 4.48 -3.59
N VAL A 124 -2.26 4.41 -4.90
CA VAL A 124 -3.35 5.03 -5.66
C VAL A 124 -4.40 3.97 -5.95
N LYS A 125 -5.65 4.22 -5.60
CA LYS A 125 -6.79 3.31 -5.75
C LYS A 125 -7.92 4.04 -6.50
N PRO A 126 -8.75 3.36 -7.30
CA PRO A 126 -10.06 3.89 -7.69
C PRO A 126 -10.84 4.32 -6.43
N LEU A 127 -11.83 5.21 -6.54
CA LEU A 127 -12.63 5.58 -5.36
C LEU A 127 -13.48 4.41 -4.86
N ASP A 128 -14.25 3.80 -5.75
CA ASP A 128 -15.00 2.58 -5.48
C ASP A 128 -14.06 1.37 -5.40
N PHE A 129 -14.40 0.38 -4.57
CA PHE A 129 -13.54 -0.77 -4.28
C PHE A 129 -13.22 -1.64 -5.51
N ALA A 130 -14.20 -1.86 -6.38
CA ALA A 130 -14.07 -2.68 -7.58
C ALA A 130 -14.69 -1.98 -8.79
N VAL A 131 -13.85 -1.43 -9.66
CA VAL A 131 -14.29 -0.68 -10.86
C VAL A 131 -14.00 -1.46 -12.13
N ARG A 132 -14.99 -1.55 -13.02
CA ARG A 132 -14.82 -2.08 -14.38
C ARG A 132 -14.76 -0.95 -15.39
N GLY A 133 -13.70 -0.96 -16.19
CA GLY A 133 -13.56 -0.10 -17.37
C GLY A 133 -13.91 -0.85 -18.66
N ARG A 134 -13.66 -0.20 -19.81
CA ARG A 134 -13.92 -0.76 -21.14
C ARG A 134 -13.19 -2.09 -21.42
N LYS A 135 -12.06 -2.32 -20.77
CA LYS A 135 -11.20 -3.50 -20.94
C LYS A 135 -11.34 -4.53 -19.81
N GLY A 136 -12.37 -4.42 -18.97
CA GLY A 136 -12.59 -5.30 -17.83
C GLY A 136 -12.25 -4.64 -16.50
N LEU A 137 -11.92 -5.47 -15.49
CA LEU A 137 -11.63 -5.02 -14.13
C LEU A 137 -10.36 -4.15 -14.12
N LEU A 138 -10.44 -2.98 -13.47
CA LEU A 138 -9.29 -2.11 -13.27
C LEU A 138 -8.40 -2.63 -12.14
N GLN A 139 -7.14 -2.22 -12.13
CA GLN A 139 -6.24 -2.53 -11.01
C GLN A 139 -6.84 -1.95 -9.71
N PRO A 140 -6.98 -2.76 -8.65
CA PRO A 140 -7.55 -2.29 -7.38
C PRO A 140 -6.64 -1.28 -6.67
N ALA A 141 -5.33 -1.36 -6.93
CA ALA A 141 -4.34 -0.48 -6.36
C ALA A 141 -3.10 -0.39 -7.26
N ILE A 142 -2.47 0.78 -7.30
CA ILE A 142 -1.18 1.02 -7.95
C ILE A 142 -0.26 1.66 -6.93
N LYS A 143 0.91 1.06 -6.72
CA LYS A 143 1.94 1.55 -5.81
C LYS A 143 2.88 2.52 -6.53
N SER A 144 3.01 3.75 -6.02
CA SER A 144 3.94 4.77 -6.50
C SER A 144 4.97 5.09 -5.42
N ARG A 145 6.19 4.56 -5.57
CA ARG A 145 7.28 4.65 -4.59
C ARG A 145 8.18 5.85 -4.85
N GLY A 146 8.61 6.50 -3.78
CA GLY A 146 9.57 7.61 -3.80
C GLY A 146 10.96 7.22 -4.30
N PRO A 147 11.72 8.17 -4.85
CA PRO A 147 13.00 7.89 -5.47
C PRO A 147 14.04 7.36 -4.50
N GLU A 148 14.07 7.84 -3.25
CA GLU A 148 15.04 7.37 -2.26
C GLU A 148 14.70 5.97 -1.74
N TYR A 149 13.42 5.65 -1.55
CA TYR A 149 12.98 4.29 -1.23
C TYR A 149 13.37 3.30 -2.32
N LEU A 150 13.25 3.69 -3.60
CA LEU A 150 13.61 2.83 -4.73
C LEU A 150 15.10 2.46 -4.76
N ARG A 151 16.00 3.19 -4.08
CA ARG A 151 17.41 2.77 -3.91
C ARG A 151 17.55 1.48 -3.11
N ILE A 152 16.64 1.23 -2.17
CA ILE A 152 16.61 -0.02 -1.38
C ILE A 152 16.27 -1.21 -2.31
N ILE A 153 15.43 -0.98 -3.32
CA ILE A 153 14.91 -2.02 -4.21
C ILE A 153 15.81 -2.26 -5.42
N TYR A 154 16.30 -1.18 -6.04
CA TYR A 154 17.04 -1.22 -7.30
C TYR A 154 18.54 -0.95 -7.14
N GLY A 155 19.00 -0.68 -5.93
CA GLY A 155 20.39 -0.35 -5.61
C GLY A 155 20.68 1.16 -5.61
N PRO A 156 21.78 1.59 -4.97
CA PRO A 156 22.09 3.02 -4.77
C PRO A 156 22.29 3.80 -6.08
N GLU A 157 22.75 3.13 -7.15
CA GLU A 157 23.07 3.74 -8.44
C GLU A 157 21.96 3.60 -9.49
N TYR A 158 20.74 3.20 -9.09
CA TYR A 158 19.66 2.95 -10.05
C TYR A 158 19.27 4.19 -10.87
N THR A 159 19.56 5.38 -10.36
CA THR A 159 19.31 6.67 -11.01
C THR A 159 20.32 7.04 -12.10
N ALA A 160 21.40 6.28 -12.29
CA ALA A 160 22.34 6.52 -13.38
C ALA A 160 21.63 6.36 -14.75
N PRO A 161 21.90 7.21 -15.76
CA PRO A 161 21.17 7.20 -17.03
C PRO A 161 21.07 5.83 -17.69
N ALA A 162 22.19 5.09 -17.76
CA ALA A 162 22.24 3.74 -18.34
C ALA A 162 21.40 2.72 -17.54
N ASN A 163 21.32 2.86 -16.22
CA ASN A 163 20.47 2.01 -15.38
C ASN A 163 18.99 2.36 -15.55
N LEU A 164 18.64 3.64 -15.57
CA LEU A 164 17.25 4.10 -15.75
C LEU A 164 16.68 3.67 -17.10
N GLU A 165 17.46 3.79 -18.17
CA GLU A 165 17.02 3.37 -19.51
C GLU A 165 16.65 1.89 -19.55
N ARG A 166 17.49 1.02 -18.97
CA ARG A 166 17.22 -0.41 -18.84
C ARG A 166 16.03 -0.70 -17.93
N LEU A 167 15.91 -0.01 -16.78
CA LEU A 167 14.84 -0.24 -15.81
C LEU A 167 13.46 0.23 -16.31
N ARG A 168 13.41 1.19 -17.23
CA ARG A 168 12.15 1.63 -17.87
C ARG A 168 11.52 0.53 -18.71
N GLN A 169 12.30 -0.40 -19.26
CA GLN A 169 11.82 -1.51 -20.12
C GLN A 169 11.23 -2.69 -19.34
N ARG A 170 10.73 -2.47 -18.11
CA ARG A 170 10.20 -3.55 -17.25
C ARG A 170 8.83 -4.06 -17.68
N GLY A 171 8.66 -5.38 -17.71
CA GLY A 171 7.38 -6.03 -17.99
C GLY A 171 6.45 -6.03 -16.77
N LEU A 172 5.32 -5.30 -16.85
CA LEU A 172 4.33 -5.22 -15.77
C LEU A 172 3.08 -6.11 -16.00
N SER A 173 2.96 -6.73 -17.17
CA SER A 173 1.75 -7.46 -17.59
C SER A 173 1.44 -8.64 -16.67
N THR A 174 2.43 -9.48 -16.36
CA THR A 174 2.26 -10.66 -15.50
C THR A 174 1.83 -10.26 -14.09
N LYS A 175 2.51 -9.29 -13.47
CA LYS A 175 2.17 -8.82 -12.11
C LYS A 175 0.77 -8.19 -12.05
N ARG A 176 0.39 -7.41 -13.08
CA ARG A 176 -0.96 -6.85 -13.20
C ARG A 176 -2.04 -7.93 -13.34
N SER A 177 -1.76 -8.98 -14.11
CA SER A 177 -2.69 -10.11 -14.29
C SER A 177 -2.85 -10.93 -13.01
N LEU A 178 -1.75 -11.22 -12.32
CA LEU A 178 -1.75 -11.90 -11.02
C LEU A 178 -2.55 -11.10 -9.98
N ALA A 179 -2.24 -9.80 -9.83
CA ALA A 179 -2.94 -8.93 -8.87
C ALA A 179 -4.46 -8.91 -9.08
N LEU A 180 -4.96 -8.93 -10.33
CA LEU A 180 -6.40 -8.98 -10.61
C LEU A 180 -7.04 -10.32 -10.23
N ARG A 181 -6.33 -11.43 -10.47
CA ARG A 181 -6.82 -12.78 -10.15
C ARG A 181 -6.81 -13.02 -8.64
N GLU A 182 -5.75 -12.64 -7.97
CA GLU A 182 -5.63 -12.67 -6.50
C GLU A 182 -6.71 -11.80 -5.86
N PHE A 183 -6.93 -10.58 -6.36
CA PHE A 183 -7.99 -9.69 -5.89
C PHE A 183 -9.38 -10.32 -6.04
N ALA A 184 -9.69 -10.88 -7.21
CA ALA A 184 -10.99 -11.52 -7.45
C ALA A 184 -11.22 -12.72 -6.52
N LEU A 185 -10.21 -13.57 -6.31
CA LEU A 185 -10.28 -14.69 -5.37
C LEU A 185 -10.43 -14.20 -3.92
N GLY A 186 -9.72 -13.14 -3.54
CA GLY A 186 -9.83 -12.54 -2.21
C GLY A 186 -11.24 -12.01 -1.92
N VAL A 187 -11.83 -11.28 -2.86
CA VAL A 187 -13.21 -10.78 -2.76
C VAL A 187 -14.20 -11.93 -2.65
N GLU A 188 -14.14 -12.91 -3.55
CA GLU A 188 -15.02 -14.08 -3.53
C GLU A 188 -14.90 -14.86 -2.22
N GLY A 189 -13.67 -15.07 -1.71
CA GLY A 189 -13.44 -15.74 -0.44
C GLY A 189 -14.09 -15.02 0.75
N LEU A 190 -13.97 -13.69 0.80
CA LEU A 190 -14.60 -12.85 1.83
C LEU A 190 -16.13 -12.89 1.74
N GLU A 191 -16.71 -12.81 0.54
CA GLU A 191 -18.15 -12.88 0.34
C GLU A 191 -18.74 -14.25 0.70
N ARG A 192 -18.04 -15.34 0.40
CA ARG A 192 -18.43 -16.69 0.83
C ARG A 192 -18.37 -16.85 2.34
N PHE A 193 -17.32 -16.32 2.96
CA PHE A 193 -17.19 -16.32 4.41
C PHE A 193 -18.33 -15.54 5.07
N ALA A 194 -18.62 -14.33 4.61
CA ALA A 194 -19.70 -13.50 5.15
C ALA A 194 -21.09 -14.14 4.99
N ARG A 195 -21.31 -14.92 3.94
CA ARG A 195 -22.58 -15.67 3.72
C ARG A 195 -22.66 -16.99 4.47
N GLY A 196 -21.65 -17.35 5.27
CA GLY A 196 -21.64 -18.60 6.05
C GLY A 196 -21.51 -19.86 5.19
N GLU A 197 -20.89 -19.78 4.00
CA GLU A 197 -20.66 -20.97 3.19
C GLU A 197 -19.69 -21.96 3.88
N PRO A 198 -19.75 -23.26 3.54
CA PRO A 198 -18.83 -24.26 4.11
C PRO A 198 -17.36 -23.87 3.90
N LEU A 199 -16.51 -24.05 4.91
CA LEU A 199 -15.10 -23.64 4.88
C LEU A 199 -14.32 -24.12 3.65
N ARG A 200 -14.64 -25.28 3.08
CA ARG A 200 -14.02 -25.77 1.83
C ARG A 200 -14.18 -24.79 0.66
N ARG A 201 -15.32 -24.09 0.58
CA ARG A 201 -15.65 -23.09 -0.45
C ARG A 201 -14.94 -21.76 -0.23
N VAL A 202 -14.62 -21.43 1.03
CA VAL A 202 -13.78 -20.27 1.36
C VAL A 202 -12.31 -20.60 1.07
N HIS A 203 -11.86 -21.78 1.51
CA HIS A 203 -10.47 -22.23 1.36
C HIS A 203 -10.06 -22.46 -0.09
N GLU A 204 -10.95 -22.87 -1.00
CA GLU A 204 -10.59 -22.96 -2.43
C GLU A 204 -10.13 -21.60 -2.98
N CYS A 205 -10.72 -20.49 -2.53
CA CYS A 205 -10.29 -19.15 -2.92
C CYS A 205 -8.96 -18.76 -2.26
N VAL A 206 -8.82 -19.00 -0.96
CA VAL A 206 -7.60 -18.70 -0.19
C VAL A 206 -6.39 -19.48 -0.73
N PHE A 207 -6.55 -20.77 -1.00
CA PHE A 207 -5.50 -21.60 -1.60
C PHE A 207 -5.23 -21.22 -3.05
N GLY A 208 -6.23 -20.73 -3.78
CA GLY A 208 -6.04 -20.13 -5.09
C GLY A 208 -5.09 -18.93 -5.05
N VAL A 209 -5.26 -18.01 -4.09
CA VAL A 209 -4.34 -16.87 -3.90
C VAL A 209 -2.92 -17.37 -3.58
N LEU A 210 -2.80 -18.31 -2.64
CA LEU A 210 -1.49 -18.87 -2.25
C LEU A 210 -0.78 -19.55 -3.43
N ALA A 211 -1.52 -20.24 -4.30
CA ALA A 211 -0.96 -20.85 -5.50
C ALA A 211 -0.46 -19.80 -6.50
N LEU A 212 -1.21 -18.70 -6.69
CA LEU A 212 -0.80 -17.62 -7.59
C LEU A 212 0.46 -16.88 -7.12
N GLU A 213 0.64 -16.71 -5.81
CA GLU A 213 1.86 -16.10 -5.23
C GLU A 213 3.12 -16.93 -5.45
N SER A 214 2.98 -18.22 -5.83
CA SER A 214 4.11 -19.09 -6.17
C SER A 214 4.60 -18.90 -7.61
N GLU A 215 3.87 -18.15 -8.45
CA GLU A 215 4.26 -17.86 -9.83
C GLU A 215 5.48 -16.92 -9.88
N PRO A 216 6.51 -17.23 -10.69
CA PRO A 216 7.71 -16.42 -10.73
C PRO A 216 7.42 -15.04 -11.34
N VAL A 217 7.68 -14.00 -10.56
CA VAL A 217 7.60 -12.60 -10.97
C VAL A 217 8.84 -11.84 -10.53
N ASP A 218 9.13 -10.72 -11.20
CA ASP A 218 10.23 -9.84 -10.80
C ASP A 218 10.00 -9.35 -9.35
N PRO A 219 10.88 -9.70 -8.38
CA PRO A 219 10.68 -9.42 -6.96
C PRO A 219 10.80 -7.91 -6.63
N ARG A 220 11.22 -7.09 -7.60
CA ARG A 220 11.37 -5.64 -7.43
C ARG A 220 10.04 -4.90 -7.64
N LEU A 221 9.03 -5.57 -8.22
CA LEU A 221 7.75 -4.99 -8.61
C LEU A 221 6.72 -4.94 -7.49
#